data_AF-A0A0G0SY68-F1
#
_entry.id   AF-A0A0G0SY68-F1
#
_cell.length_a   1.000
_cell.length_b   1.000
_cell.length_c   1.000
_cell.angle_alpha   90.00
_cell.angle_beta   90.00
_cell.angle_gamma   90.00
#
_symmetry.space_group_name_H-M   'P 1'
#
loop_
_entity.id
_entity.type
_entity.pdbx_description
1 polymer ?
#
loop_
_entity_poly.entity_id
_entity_poly.type
_entity_poly.pdbx_seq_one_letter_code
_entity_poly.pdbx_strand_id
1 'polypeptide(L)'
;MENEKGIGVLPEIVETKDDEGNDTTNWQEVALAQQEAAKQFHGLAKRNFKDLESLKNDSRLKEKSSDIPDKPAKEGFDYAEKAYLKASGLNPDEFDFAHEVMVSTGKSLDEVLEAKYFQSELKERREAKASKDAIPTGAKRSASAPATQVDYWIGKGELPPADQVDLRREVVKARMKIEGSKSNFTDRPIGNIR
;
A
#
# COMPACT_ATOMS: atom_id res chain seq x y z
N MET A 1 -36.13 26.71 -1.11
CA MET A 1 -35.54 26.41 0.21
C MET A 1 -36.68 26.45 1.22
N GLU A 2 -36.54 25.76 2.35
CA GLU A 2 -37.55 25.58 3.41
C GLU A 2 -38.43 24.33 3.25
N ASN A 3 -37.91 23.20 3.73
CA ASN A 3 -38.68 22.19 4.46
C ASN A 3 -37.71 21.35 5.31
N GLU A 4 -36.87 22.01 6.11
CA GLU A 4 -36.21 21.38 7.25
C GLU A 4 -37.21 21.31 8.40
N LYS A 5 -38.29 20.54 8.24
CA LYS A 5 -38.98 20.00 9.40
C LYS A 5 -38.25 18.72 9.76
N GLY A 6 -37.14 18.89 10.48
CA GLY A 6 -36.43 17.77 11.10
C GLY A 6 -37.42 16.89 11.86
N ILE A 7 -37.06 15.62 12.00
CA ILE A 7 -37.75 14.64 12.84
C ILE A 7 -37.95 15.30 14.21
N GLY A 8 -39.16 15.77 14.50
CA GLY A 8 -39.43 16.48 15.75
C GLY A 8 -39.12 15.52 16.89
N VAL A 9 -38.18 15.87 17.77
CA VAL A 9 -37.80 14.99 18.88
C VAL A 9 -39.06 14.74 19.71
N LEU A 10 -39.33 13.48 20.06
CA LEU A 10 -40.43 13.15 20.96
C LEU A 10 -40.23 13.96 22.25
N PRO A 11 -41.23 14.73 22.71
CA PRO A 11 -41.10 15.45 23.96
C PRO A 11 -40.82 14.44 25.08
N GLU A 12 -39.73 14.65 25.80
CA GLU A 12 -39.38 13.84 26.96
C GLU A 12 -40.44 14.06 28.04
N ILE A 13 -40.95 12.98 28.62
CA ILE A 13 -41.95 13.05 29.68
C ILE A 13 -41.23 13.45 30.97
N VAL A 14 -41.43 14.69 31.41
CA VAL A 14 -40.88 15.19 32.68
C VAL A 14 -41.98 15.08 33.74
N GLU A 15 -41.78 14.17 34.70
CA GLU A 15 -42.65 14.07 35.88
C GLU A 15 -42.36 15.23 36.83
N THR A 16 -43.41 15.95 37.23
CA THR A 16 -43.31 17.02 38.23
C THR A 16 -43.90 16.56 39.55
N LYS A 17 -43.12 16.70 40.63
CA LYS A 17 -43.55 16.40 42.00
C LYS A 17 -43.50 17.65 42.86
N ASP A 18 -44.44 17.77 43.78
CA ASP A 18 -44.38 18.81 44.81
C ASP A 18 -43.33 18.48 45.89
N ASP A 19 -43.09 19.42 46.81
CA ASP A 19 -42.11 19.26 47.90
C ASP A 19 -42.46 18.12 48.88
N GLU A 20 -43.70 17.60 48.82
CA GLU A 20 -44.22 16.48 49.61
C GLU A 20 -44.15 15.14 48.86
N GLY A 21 -43.69 15.16 47.61
CA GLY A 21 -43.51 13.98 46.76
C GLY A 21 -44.78 13.53 46.03
N ASN A 22 -45.87 14.31 46.07
CA ASN A 22 -47.08 14.04 45.32
C ASN A 22 -46.89 14.41 43.84
N ASP A 23 -47.45 13.59 42.96
CA ASP A 23 -47.42 13.81 41.53
C ASP A 23 -48.34 14.96 41.12
N THR A 24 -47.77 15.99 40.52
CA THR A 24 -48.47 17.18 40.01
C THR A 24 -48.46 17.21 38.47
N THR A 25 -48.00 16.14 37.83
CA THR A 25 -47.85 16.06 36.37
C THR A 25 -49.20 16.13 35.68
N ASN A 26 -49.32 17.02 34.68
CA ASN A 26 -50.51 17.11 33.84
C ASN A 26 -50.52 15.99 32.77
N TRP A 27 -50.91 14.79 33.18
CA TRP A 27 -50.95 13.60 32.32
C TRP A 27 -51.85 13.75 31.09
N GLN A 28 -52.90 14.57 31.15
CA GLN A 28 -53.79 14.79 30.00
C GLN A 28 -53.09 15.56 28.88
N GLU A 29 -52.32 16.58 29.22
CA GLU A 29 -51.56 17.39 28.27
C GLU A 29 -50.39 16.61 27.66
N VAL A 30 -49.68 15.84 28.49
CA VAL A 30 -48.61 14.93 28.03
C VAL A 30 -49.15 13.89 27.05
N ALA A 31 -50.29 13.26 27.37
CA ALA A 31 -50.92 12.28 26.50
C ALA A 31 -51.38 12.88 25.16
N LEU A 32 -51.93 14.11 25.19
CA LEU A 32 -52.35 14.82 23.98
C LEU A 32 -51.15 15.15 23.09
N ALA A 33 -50.08 15.72 23.65
CA ALA A 33 -48.86 16.05 22.93
C ALA A 33 -48.22 14.81 22.28
N GLN A 34 -48.21 13.68 22.98
CA GLN A 34 -47.66 12.42 22.45
C GLN A 34 -48.54 11.82 21.34
N GLN A 35 -49.87 11.94 21.47
CA GLN A 35 -50.79 11.51 20.42
C GLN A 35 -50.61 12.34 19.13
N GLU A 36 -50.42 13.65 19.26
CA GLU A 36 -50.18 14.54 18.13
C GLU A 36 -48.85 14.25 17.44
N ALA A 37 -47.78 14.06 18.23
CA ALA A 37 -46.48 13.64 17.70
C ALA A 37 -46.60 12.32 16.93
N ALA A 38 -47.26 11.30 17.50
CA ALA A 38 -47.46 10.01 16.86
C ALA A 38 -48.21 10.12 15.50
N LYS A 39 -49.22 10.99 15.41
CA LYS A 39 -49.94 11.24 14.15
C LYS A 39 -49.02 11.87 13.09
N GLN A 40 -48.15 12.80 13.49
CA GLN A 40 -47.19 13.44 12.57
C GLN A 40 -46.16 12.44 12.06
N PHE A 41 -45.58 11.63 12.94
CA PHE A 41 -44.63 10.58 12.58
C PHE A 41 -45.24 9.54 11.66
N HIS A 42 -46.47 9.09 11.95
CA HIS A 42 -47.18 8.15 11.09
C HIS A 42 -47.40 8.71 9.68
N GLY A 43 -47.77 9.99 9.58
CA GLY A 43 -47.91 10.68 8.31
C GLY A 43 -46.61 10.74 7.51
N LEU A 44 -45.50 11.08 8.18
CA LEU A 44 -44.16 11.12 7.57
C LEU A 44 -43.69 9.73 7.14
N ALA A 45 -43.84 8.72 8.00
CA ALA A 45 -43.47 7.35 7.72
C ALA A 45 -44.20 6.80 6.49
N LYS A 46 -45.50 7.07 6.34
CA LYS A 46 -46.27 6.70 5.15
C LYS A 46 -45.76 7.36 3.87
N ARG A 47 -45.39 8.64 3.92
CA ARG A 47 -44.83 9.35 2.77
C ARG A 47 -43.47 8.79 2.38
N ASN A 48 -42.58 8.65 3.35
CA ASN A 48 -41.25 8.06 3.13
C ASN A 48 -41.34 6.64 2.58
N PHE A 49 -42.28 5.83 3.07
CA PHE A 49 -42.48 4.48 2.56
C PHE A 49 -42.97 4.49 1.10
N LYS A 50 -43.94 5.35 0.78
CA LYS A 50 -44.45 5.51 -0.59
C LYS A 50 -43.36 6.02 -1.54
N ASP A 51 -42.56 6.99 -1.09
CA ASP A 51 -41.44 7.52 -1.86
C ASP A 51 -40.40 6.42 -2.11
N LEU A 52 -40.00 5.66 -1.08
CA LEU A 52 -39.11 4.50 -1.23
C LEU A 52 -39.66 3.43 -2.18
N GLU A 53 -40.95 3.13 -2.11
CA GLU A 53 -41.60 2.16 -3.01
C GLU A 53 -41.61 2.67 -4.46
N SER A 54 -41.87 3.97 -4.66
CA SER A 54 -41.79 4.59 -5.98
C SER A 54 -40.37 4.59 -6.55
N LEU A 55 -39.35 4.83 -5.71
CA LEU A 55 -37.94 4.76 -6.10
C LEU A 55 -37.52 3.32 -6.45
N LYS A 56 -37.98 2.32 -5.70
CA LYS A 56 -37.70 0.90 -6.00
C LYS A 56 -38.27 0.46 -7.35
N ASN A 57 -39.39 1.05 -7.75
CA ASN A 57 -40.09 0.75 -9.00
C ASN A 57 -39.69 1.68 -10.16
N ASP A 58 -38.90 2.73 -9.91
CA ASP A 58 -38.41 3.63 -10.94
C ASP A 58 -37.36 2.90 -11.82
N SER A 59 -37.74 2.63 -13.07
CA SER A 59 -36.90 1.93 -14.04
C SER A 59 -35.59 2.67 -14.31
N ARG A 60 -35.55 3.99 -14.15
CA ARG A 60 -34.34 4.83 -14.33
C ARG A 60 -33.26 4.54 -13.29
N LEU A 61 -33.64 4.07 -12.10
CA LEU A 61 -32.70 3.65 -11.05
C LEU A 61 -32.20 2.22 -11.26
N LYS A 62 -33.03 1.34 -11.83
CA LYS A 62 -32.62 -0.02 -12.22
C LYS A 62 -31.64 0.01 -13.40
N GLU A 63 -31.90 0.84 -14.42
CA GLU A 63 -31.00 0.98 -15.58
C GLU A 63 -29.63 1.55 -15.19
N LYS A 64 -29.56 2.49 -14.23
CA LYS A 64 -28.28 2.99 -13.70
C LYS A 64 -27.45 1.95 -12.94
N SER A 65 -28.03 0.82 -12.54
CA SER A 65 -27.28 -0.29 -11.93
C SER A 65 -26.71 -1.28 -12.95
N SER A 66 -27.27 -1.33 -14.17
CA SER A 66 -26.76 -2.13 -15.28
C SER A 66 -25.78 -1.38 -16.18
N ASP A 67 -25.76 -0.04 -16.14
CA ASP A 67 -24.82 0.82 -16.86
C ASP A 67 -23.66 1.34 -15.99
N ILE A 68 -23.49 0.82 -14.77
CA ILE A 68 -22.16 0.85 -14.17
C ILE A 68 -21.35 -0.09 -15.06
N PRO A 69 -20.33 0.39 -15.80
CA PRO A 69 -19.45 -0.53 -16.50
C PRO A 69 -19.01 -1.53 -15.46
N ASP A 70 -19.17 -2.84 -15.72
CA ASP A 70 -18.53 -3.89 -14.92
C ASP A 70 -17.16 -3.34 -14.60
N LYS A 71 -16.95 -2.99 -13.32
CA LYS A 71 -15.72 -2.33 -12.89
C LYS A 71 -14.65 -3.25 -13.44
N PRO A 72 -13.78 -2.80 -14.37
CA PRO A 72 -12.87 -3.69 -15.07
C PRO A 72 -12.22 -4.51 -13.97
N ALA A 73 -12.36 -5.84 -14.05
CA ALA A 73 -11.96 -6.76 -12.98
C ALA A 73 -10.67 -6.22 -12.41
N LYS A 74 -10.73 -5.66 -11.19
CA LYS A 74 -9.61 -4.84 -10.70
C LYS A 74 -8.42 -5.77 -10.70
N GLU A 75 -7.44 -5.43 -11.52
CA GLU A 75 -6.24 -6.22 -11.66
C GLU A 75 -5.44 -6.02 -10.36
N GLY A 76 -5.58 -6.96 -9.43
CA GLY A 76 -4.95 -6.94 -8.12
C GLY A 76 -5.80 -6.42 -6.97
N PHE A 77 -5.15 -6.35 -5.81
CA PHE A 77 -5.78 -6.07 -4.52
C PHE A 77 -6.12 -4.59 -4.30
N ASP A 78 -7.28 -4.35 -3.68
CA ASP A 78 -7.70 -3.04 -3.18
C ASP A 78 -6.86 -2.57 -2.00
N TYR A 79 -6.91 -1.28 -1.66
CA TYR A 79 -6.11 -0.72 -0.56
C TYR A 79 -6.37 -1.40 0.80
N ALA A 80 -7.62 -1.78 1.06
CA ALA A 80 -7.99 -2.53 2.26
C ALA A 80 -7.37 -3.92 2.27
N GLU A 81 -7.41 -4.63 1.14
CA GLU A 81 -6.83 -5.98 0.98
C GLU A 81 -5.30 -5.93 1.07
N LYS A 82 -4.66 -4.91 0.47
CA LYS A 82 -3.21 -4.67 0.62
C LYS A 82 -2.82 -4.39 2.06
N ALA A 83 -3.62 -3.62 2.80
CA ALA A 83 -3.39 -3.38 4.22
C ALA A 83 -3.52 -4.67 5.04
N TYR A 84 -4.51 -5.49 4.72
CA TYR A 84 -4.69 -6.81 5.33
C TYR A 84 -3.51 -7.74 5.06
N LEU A 85 -3.08 -7.86 3.79
CA LEU A 85 -1.91 -8.67 3.42
C LEU A 85 -0.64 -8.21 4.12
N LYS A 86 -0.45 -6.90 4.24
CA LYS A 86 0.66 -6.32 5.02
C LYS A 86 0.57 -6.67 6.50
N ALA A 87 -0.64 -6.64 7.08
CA ALA A 87 -0.87 -7.05 8.47
C ALA A 87 -0.60 -8.54 8.69
N SER A 88 -0.90 -9.38 7.71
CA SER A 88 -0.58 -10.82 7.68
C SER A 88 0.92 -11.10 7.47
N GLY A 89 1.75 -10.07 7.30
CA GLY A 89 3.21 -10.19 7.20
C GLY A 89 3.74 -10.43 5.79
N LEU A 90 2.96 -10.11 4.76
CA LEU A 90 3.43 -10.12 3.37
C LEU A 90 4.03 -8.78 2.98
N ASN A 91 5.10 -8.83 2.19
CA ASN A 91 5.70 -7.64 1.57
C ASN A 91 4.94 -7.24 0.30
N PRO A 92 5.00 -5.97 -0.14
CA PRO A 92 4.33 -5.51 -1.36
C PRO A 92 4.70 -6.34 -2.61
N ASP A 93 5.96 -6.74 -2.73
CA ASP A 93 6.45 -7.57 -3.85
C ASP A 93 5.90 -9.00 -3.85
N GLU A 94 5.25 -9.43 -2.76
CA GLU A 94 4.66 -10.76 -2.60
C GLU A 94 3.15 -10.75 -2.85
N PHE A 95 2.55 -9.56 -3.02
CA PHE A 95 1.11 -9.44 -3.26
C PHE A 95 0.71 -10.02 -4.62
N ASP A 96 1.55 -9.85 -5.65
CA ASP A 96 1.27 -10.40 -6.98
C ASP A 96 1.17 -11.94 -6.94
N PHE A 97 2.01 -12.59 -6.12
CA PHE A 97 1.96 -14.03 -5.91
C PHE A 97 0.68 -14.46 -5.16
N ALA A 98 0.27 -13.72 -4.13
CA ALA A 98 -1.00 -14.00 -3.45
C ALA A 98 -2.20 -13.86 -4.41
N HIS A 99 -2.17 -12.87 -5.30
CA HIS A 99 -3.20 -12.68 -6.32
C HIS A 99 -3.21 -13.83 -7.35
N GLU A 100 -2.04 -14.26 -7.83
CA GLU A 100 -1.91 -15.42 -8.75
C GLU A 100 -2.49 -16.70 -8.14
N VAL A 101 -2.20 -16.96 -6.87
CA VAL A 101 -2.72 -18.13 -6.15
C VAL A 101 -4.23 -18.02 -5.92
N MET A 102 -4.74 -16.83 -5.61
CA MET A 102 -6.19 -16.58 -5.48
C MET A 102 -6.92 -16.84 -6.80
N VAL A 103 -6.39 -16.35 -7.93
CA VAL A 103 -6.96 -16.55 -9.26
C VAL A 103 -6.91 -18.02 -9.69
N SER A 104 -5.79 -18.70 -9.44
CA SER A 104 -5.61 -20.11 -9.84
C SER A 104 -6.44 -21.10 -9.01
N THR A 105 -6.65 -20.81 -7.73
CA THR A 105 -7.40 -21.71 -6.84
C THR A 105 -8.87 -21.33 -6.69
N GLY A 106 -9.24 -20.09 -7.04
CA GLY A 106 -10.58 -19.54 -6.84
C GLY A 106 -10.98 -19.42 -5.36
N LYS A 107 -10.03 -19.55 -4.44
CA LYS A 107 -10.26 -19.47 -2.99
C LYS A 107 -10.27 -18.04 -2.51
N SER A 108 -10.89 -17.83 -1.34
CA SER A 108 -10.83 -16.54 -0.66
C SER A 108 -9.40 -16.21 -0.20
N LEU A 109 -9.11 -14.92 -0.02
CA LEU A 109 -7.79 -14.46 0.41
C LEU A 109 -7.34 -15.12 1.73
N ASP A 110 -8.25 -15.27 2.68
CA ASP A 110 -7.98 -15.90 3.98
C ASP A 110 -7.59 -17.37 3.82
N GLU A 111 -8.35 -18.12 3.00
CA GLU A 111 -8.04 -19.52 2.72
C GLU A 111 -6.69 -19.71 2.02
N VAL A 112 -6.30 -18.77 1.15
CA VAL A 112 -4.99 -18.79 0.50
C VAL A 112 -3.88 -18.56 1.52
N LEU A 113 -4.04 -17.59 2.42
CA LEU A 113 -3.04 -17.28 3.46
C LEU A 113 -2.87 -18.41 4.49
N GLU A 114 -3.97 -19.10 4.83
CA GLU A 114 -3.95 -20.25 5.74
C GLU A 114 -3.42 -21.53 5.08
N ALA A 115 -3.41 -21.59 3.75
CA ALA A 115 -3.01 -22.80 3.06
C ALA A 115 -1.52 -23.12 3.25
N LYS A 116 -1.24 -24.35 3.69
CA LYS A 116 0.13 -24.85 3.93
C LYS A 116 1.05 -24.70 2.71
N TYR A 117 0.54 -24.97 1.51
CA TYR A 117 1.32 -24.89 0.26
C TYR A 117 1.72 -23.45 -0.07
N PHE A 118 0.86 -22.48 0.24
CA PHE A 118 1.11 -21.07 -0.01
C PHE A 118 2.23 -20.57 0.91
N GLN A 119 2.17 -20.94 2.20
CA GLN A 119 3.18 -20.58 3.17
C GLN A 119 4.55 -21.22 2.88
N SER A 120 4.59 -22.47 2.40
CA SER A 120 5.85 -23.11 1.99
C SER A 120 6.46 -22.41 0.77
N GLU A 121 5.66 -22.14 -0.26
CA GLU A 121 6.12 -21.48 -1.48
C GLU A 121 6.59 -20.03 -1.20
N LEU A 122 5.88 -19.30 -0.33
CA LEU A 122 6.32 -17.98 0.14
C LEU A 122 7.69 -18.03 0.81
N LYS A 123 7.92 -19.05 1.65
CA LYS A 123 9.20 -19.21 2.34
C LYS A 123 10.32 -19.52 1.35
N GLU A 124 10.10 -20.43 0.41
CA GLU A 124 11.06 -20.76 -0.64
C GLU A 124 11.42 -19.53 -1.49
N ARG A 125 10.43 -18.71 -1.84
CA ARG A 125 10.65 -17.45 -2.59
C ARG A 125 11.45 -16.43 -1.78
N ARG A 126 11.18 -16.31 -0.48
CA ARG A 126 11.96 -15.44 0.42
C ARG A 126 13.41 -15.91 0.55
N GLU A 127 13.63 -17.21 0.70
CA GLU A 127 14.97 -17.80 0.76
C GLU A 127 15.72 -17.63 -0.58
N ALA A 128 15.04 -17.80 -1.71
CA ALA A 128 15.60 -17.56 -3.03
C ALA A 128 15.96 -16.08 -3.25
N LYS A 129 15.10 -15.14 -2.80
CA LYS A 129 15.42 -13.70 -2.82
C LYS A 129 16.61 -13.38 -1.93
N ALA A 130 16.60 -13.83 -0.68
CA ALA A 130 17.71 -13.63 0.25
C ALA A 130 19.03 -14.20 -0.29
N SER A 131 18.99 -15.35 -0.97
CA SER A 131 20.15 -15.93 -1.62
C SER A 131 20.65 -15.07 -2.78
N LYS A 132 19.75 -14.55 -3.62
CA LYS A 132 20.09 -13.64 -4.73
C LYS A 132 20.67 -12.32 -4.23
N ASP A 133 20.09 -11.75 -3.18
CA ASP A 133 20.56 -10.50 -2.58
C ASP A 133 21.90 -10.67 -1.85
N ALA A 134 22.15 -11.87 -1.31
CA ALA A 134 23.43 -12.22 -0.71
C ALA A 134 24.54 -12.45 -1.76
N ILE A 135 24.20 -12.68 -3.04
CA ILE A 135 25.19 -12.75 -4.12
C ILE A 135 25.64 -11.31 -4.41
N PRO A 136 26.92 -10.97 -4.16
CA PRO A 136 27.41 -9.63 -4.42
C PRO A 136 27.34 -9.35 -5.94
N THR A 137 26.42 -8.49 -6.35
CA THR A 137 26.19 -8.09 -7.75
C THR A 137 27.28 -7.16 -8.30
N GLY A 138 28.34 -6.91 -7.53
CA GLY A 138 29.47 -6.10 -7.93
C GLY A 138 30.61 -6.94 -8.50
N ALA A 139 30.84 -6.84 -9.81
CA ALA A 139 32.10 -7.21 -10.47
C ALA A 139 33.34 -6.43 -9.94
N LYS A 140 33.16 -5.57 -8.93
CA LYS A 140 34.20 -4.79 -8.24
C LYS A 140 34.88 -5.53 -7.09
N ARG A 141 34.40 -6.72 -6.70
CA ARG A 141 35.24 -7.65 -5.95
C ARG A 141 36.26 -8.19 -6.95
N SER A 142 37.35 -7.44 -7.14
CA SER A 142 38.50 -7.91 -7.89
C SER A 142 38.95 -9.21 -7.24
N ALA A 143 38.53 -10.35 -7.80
CA ALA A 143 39.32 -11.56 -7.68
C ALA A 143 40.74 -11.13 -8.03
N SER A 144 41.68 -11.29 -7.09
CA SER A 144 43.07 -10.88 -7.26
C SER A 144 43.48 -11.18 -8.70
N ALA A 145 43.60 -10.14 -9.52
CA ALA A 145 43.85 -10.33 -10.95
C ALA A 145 45.10 -11.21 -11.04
N PRO A 146 45.11 -12.26 -11.87
CA PRO A 146 46.28 -13.13 -11.96
C PRO A 146 47.50 -12.26 -12.33
N ALA A 147 48.70 -12.65 -11.89
CA ALA A 147 49.93 -11.88 -12.15
C ALA A 147 50.25 -11.71 -13.66
N THR A 148 49.46 -12.32 -14.54
CA THR A 148 49.50 -12.16 -15.98
C THR A 148 48.63 -11.00 -16.50
N GLN A 149 47.76 -10.42 -15.68
CA GLN A 149 46.91 -9.29 -16.06
C GLN A 149 47.53 -7.94 -15.69
N VAL A 150 47.32 -6.96 -16.56
CA VAL A 150 47.80 -5.58 -16.41
C VAL A 150 47.28 -4.95 -15.12
N ASP A 151 46.01 -5.18 -14.78
CA ASP A 151 45.35 -4.62 -13.60
C ASP A 151 46.02 -5.02 -12.28
N TYR A 152 46.60 -6.22 -12.21
CA TYR A 152 47.36 -6.69 -11.05
C TYR A 152 48.57 -5.78 -10.78
N TRP A 153 49.35 -5.47 -11.83
CA TRP A 153 50.57 -4.65 -11.73
C TRP A 153 50.28 -3.15 -11.59
N ILE A 154 49.15 -2.69 -12.12
CA ILE A 154 48.64 -1.33 -11.86
C ILE A 154 48.28 -1.19 -10.39
N GLY A 155 47.52 -2.13 -9.83
CA GLY A 155 47.12 -2.11 -8.41
C GLY A 155 48.31 -2.28 -7.45
N LYS A 156 49.31 -3.08 -7.83
CA LYS A 156 50.55 -3.30 -7.07
C LYS A 156 51.49 -2.10 -7.02
N GLY A 157 51.47 -1.21 -8.01
CA GLY A 157 52.43 -0.10 -8.07
C GLY A 157 53.81 -0.48 -8.63
N GLU A 158 54.02 -1.73 -9.04
CA GLU A 158 55.28 -2.25 -9.61
C GLU A 158 55.19 -2.59 -11.11
N LEU A 159 56.34 -2.84 -11.76
CA LEU A 159 56.42 -3.36 -13.13
C LEU A 159 56.54 -4.89 -13.11
N PRO A 160 55.92 -5.61 -14.08
CA PRO A 160 56.10 -7.07 -14.26
C PRO A 160 57.58 -7.49 -14.37
N PRO A 161 57.95 -8.77 -14.25
CA PRO A 161 59.33 -9.25 -14.45
C PRO A 161 59.94 -8.78 -15.79
N ALA A 162 61.27 -8.63 -15.83
CA ALA A 162 61.98 -8.09 -17.01
C ALA A 162 61.76 -8.94 -18.27
N ASP A 163 61.53 -10.24 -18.09
CA ASP A 163 61.33 -11.21 -19.16
C ASP A 163 59.98 -11.02 -19.88
N GLN A 164 59.02 -10.31 -19.27
CA GLN A 164 57.68 -10.05 -19.82
C GLN A 164 57.57 -8.63 -20.39
N VAL A 165 58.32 -8.37 -21.46
CA VAL A 165 58.46 -7.04 -22.08
C VAL A 165 57.12 -6.48 -22.59
N ASP A 166 56.27 -7.32 -23.17
CA ASP A 166 54.97 -6.88 -23.72
C ASP A 166 54.00 -6.46 -22.61
N LEU A 167 53.92 -7.24 -21.53
CA LEU A 167 53.10 -6.91 -20.37
C LEU A 167 53.57 -5.61 -19.70
N ARG A 168 54.89 -5.38 -19.61
CA ARG A 168 55.45 -4.11 -19.12
C ARG A 168 54.99 -2.92 -19.96
N ARG A 169 55.04 -3.03 -21.29
CA ARG A 169 54.59 -1.97 -22.20
C ARG A 169 53.11 -1.66 -22.01
N GLU A 170 52.28 -2.69 -21.82
CA GLU A 170 50.85 -2.53 -21.56
C GLU A 170 50.56 -1.86 -20.22
N VAL A 171 51.24 -2.29 -19.15
CA VAL A 171 51.12 -1.68 -17.81
C VAL A 171 51.53 -0.22 -17.82
N VAL A 172 52.63 0.13 -18.50
CA VAL A 172 53.07 1.53 -18.64
C VAL A 172 52.04 2.36 -19.42
N LYS A 173 51.55 1.87 -20.56
CA LYS A 173 50.51 2.57 -21.34
C LYS A 173 49.24 2.78 -20.51
N ALA A 174 48.81 1.77 -19.77
CA ALA A 174 47.63 1.86 -18.92
C ALA A 174 47.82 2.85 -17.77
N ARG A 175 49.01 2.90 -17.14
CA ARG A 175 49.36 3.92 -16.14
C ARG A 175 49.32 5.33 -16.70
N MET A 176 49.92 5.55 -17.88
CA MET A 176 49.91 6.87 -18.52
C MET A 176 48.47 7.35 -18.80
N LYS A 177 47.55 6.44 -19.15
CA LYS A 177 46.12 6.76 -19.32
C LYS A 177 45.45 7.13 -18.00
N ILE A 178 45.72 6.42 -16.92
CA ILE A 178 45.17 6.71 -15.58
C ILE A 178 45.71 8.05 -15.07
N GLU A 179 46.99 8.31 -15.26
CA GLU A 179 47.62 9.57 -14.86
C GLU A 179 47.11 10.75 -15.69
N GLY A 180 46.96 10.59 -17.01
CA GLY A 180 46.37 11.62 -17.87
C GLY A 180 44.87 11.86 -17.63
N SER A 181 44.16 10.95 -16.97
CA SER A 181 42.75 11.10 -16.60
C SER A 181 42.54 11.54 -15.14
N LYS A 182 43.59 11.59 -14.32
CA LYS A 182 43.53 12.25 -13.01
C LYS A 182 43.47 13.76 -13.21
N SER A 183 42.41 14.38 -12.70
CA SER A 183 42.26 15.83 -12.65
C SER A 183 43.49 16.49 -12.02
N ASN A 184 44.13 17.41 -12.75
CA ASN A 184 45.17 18.29 -12.20
C ASN A 184 44.62 19.30 -11.17
N PHE A 185 43.31 19.38 -11.02
CA PHE A 185 42.64 20.17 -9.99
C PHE A 185 42.37 19.27 -8.79
N THR A 186 43.25 19.34 -7.80
CA THR A 186 43.00 18.88 -6.42
C THR A 186 43.06 20.10 -5.50
N ASP A 187 42.41 20.03 -4.32
CA ASP A 187 42.21 21.12 -3.35
C ASP A 187 43.49 21.74 -2.74
N ARG A 188 44.68 21.41 -3.27
CA ARG A 188 45.96 22.05 -2.90
C ARG A 188 46.83 22.27 -4.14
N PRO A 189 46.79 23.47 -4.75
CA PRO A 189 47.68 23.81 -5.85
C PRO A 189 49.07 24.13 -5.29
N ILE A 190 50.06 23.26 -5.51
CA ILE A 190 51.46 23.66 -5.41
C ILE A 190 51.88 24.03 -6.83
N GLY A 191 51.97 25.32 -7.08
CA GLY A 191 52.34 25.87 -8.39
C GLY A 191 53.71 25.35 -8.84
N ASN A 192 53.83 25.08 -10.14
CA ASN A 192 55.10 24.91 -10.82
C ASN A 192 56.03 26.08 -10.48
N ILE A 193 57.04 25.82 -9.64
CA ILE A 193 58.21 26.68 -9.57
C ILE A 193 59.09 26.25 -10.73
N ARG A 194 59.19 27.16 -11.69
CA ARG A 194 60.01 27.06 -12.90
C ARG A 194 61.48 27.23 -12.57
#